data_AF-A0A7R9UHS3-F1
#
_entry.id   AF-A0A7R9UHS3-F1
#
_cell.length_a   1.000
_cell.length_b   1.000
_cell.length_c   1.000
_cell.angle_alpha   90.00
_cell.angle_beta   90.00
_cell.angle_gamma   90.00
#
_symmetry.space_group_name_H-M   'P 1'
#
loop_
_entity.id
_entity.type
_entity.pdbx_description
1 polymer ?
#
loop_
_entity_poly.entity_id
_entity_poly.type
_entity_poly.pdbx_seq_one_letter_code
_entity_poly.pdbx_strand_id
1 'polypeptide(L)'
;VVSRDAVPLLPMQLARSFAVRTKSEVLRYLANAQFLGLAGLWKKLCAGQLPARCNKAWYFATFCGVDGAEFERRALCELDEGADVLGYLNGFVKPYDVIAAMTVLPTTAGWFSPAAEVMVNGTAHRLLLRAEHTINVRSVHNL
;
A
#
# COMPACT_ATOMS: atom_id res chain seq x y z
N VAL A 1 -18.23 -1.97 5.23
CA VAL A 1 -17.56 -2.07 3.92
C VAL A 1 -16.47 -1.01 3.86
N VAL A 2 -15.24 -1.40 3.50
CA VAL A 2 -14.10 -0.48 3.38
C VAL A 2 -13.71 -0.36 1.91
N SER A 3 -13.81 0.85 1.36
CA SER A 3 -13.35 1.15 0.00
C SER A 3 -11.83 1.11 -0.08
N ARG A 4 -11.29 0.83 -1.28
CA ARG A 4 -9.86 0.99 -1.57
C ARG A 4 -9.36 2.38 -1.20
N ASP A 5 -10.16 3.41 -1.45
CA ASP A 5 -9.80 4.80 -1.24
C ASP A 5 -9.91 5.23 0.23
N ALA A 6 -10.57 4.40 1.04
CA ALA A 6 -10.59 4.53 2.49
C ALA A 6 -9.29 4.10 3.15
N VAL A 7 -8.46 3.29 2.48
CA VAL A 7 -7.24 2.78 3.10
C VAL A 7 -6.08 3.75 2.88
N PRO A 8 -5.45 4.26 3.95
CA PRO A 8 -4.32 5.17 3.85
C PRO A 8 -3.11 4.48 3.22
N LEU A 9 -2.29 5.28 2.57
CA LEU A 9 -1.00 4.86 2.03
C LEU A 9 0.02 4.78 3.17
N LEU A 10 0.65 3.61 3.32
CA LEU A 10 1.77 3.41 4.24
C LEU A 10 3.09 3.31 3.46
N PRO A 11 4.11 4.10 3.79
CA PRO A 11 5.43 3.94 3.19
C PRO A 11 5.97 2.52 3.45
N MET A 12 6.40 1.82 2.41
CA MET A 12 6.94 0.47 2.57
C MET A 12 8.19 0.43 3.46
N GLN A 13 9.01 1.47 3.40
CA GLN A 13 10.21 1.59 4.25
C GLN A 13 9.87 1.66 5.74
N LEU A 14 8.70 2.22 6.10
CA LEU A 14 8.24 2.24 7.48
C LEU A 14 8.04 0.81 8.00
N ALA A 15 7.40 -0.07 7.22
CA ALA A 15 7.21 -1.47 7.59
C ALA A 15 8.54 -2.21 7.80
N ARG A 16 9.52 -1.99 6.92
CA ARG A 16 10.86 -2.59 7.03
C ARG A 16 11.62 -2.09 8.26
N SER A 17 11.65 -0.77 8.47
CA SER A 17 12.30 -0.16 9.64
C SER A 17 11.69 -0.65 10.96
N PHE A 18 10.36 -0.80 10.99
CA PHE A 18 9.63 -1.30 12.15
C PHE A 18 9.94 -2.77 12.46
N ALA A 19 10.00 -3.62 11.43
CA ALA A 19 10.40 -5.03 11.59
C ALA A 19 11.82 -5.17 12.15
N VAL A 20 12.77 -4.35 11.67
CA VAL A 20 14.15 -4.33 12.18
C VAL A 20 14.19 -3.88 13.64
N ARG A 21 13.53 -2.76 13.96
CA ARG A 21 13.51 -2.19 15.32
C ARG A 21 12.90 -3.13 16.35
N THR A 22 11.81 -3.81 15.99
CA THR A 22 11.10 -4.73 16.90
C THR A 22 11.74 -6.11 16.99
N LYS A 23 12.75 -6.41 16.16
CA LYS A 23 13.35 -7.75 16.02
C LYS A 23 12.32 -8.86 15.76
N SER A 24 11.16 -8.51 15.20
CA SER A 24 10.08 -9.47 14.94
C SER A 24 10.36 -10.28 13.66
N GLU A 25 10.46 -11.59 13.81
CA GLU A 25 10.61 -12.53 12.69
C GLU A 25 9.39 -12.49 11.75
N VAL A 26 8.19 -12.41 12.32
CA VAL A 26 6.93 -12.36 11.55
C VAL A 26 6.86 -11.09 10.70
N LEU A 27 7.18 -9.93 11.28
CA LEU A 27 7.17 -8.67 10.53
C LEU A 27 8.25 -8.65 9.44
N ARG A 28 9.40 -9.28 9.70
CA ARG A 28 10.45 -9.42 8.69
C ARG A 28 10.01 -10.31 7.54
N TYR A 29 9.37 -11.44 7.84
CA TYR A 29 8.79 -12.32 6.83
C TYR A 29 7.76 -11.58 5.97
N LEU A 30 6.81 -10.86 6.58
CA LEU A 30 5.78 -10.10 5.86
C LEU A 30 6.38 -8.99 4.99
N ALA A 31 7.37 -8.25 5.52
CA ALA A 31 8.08 -7.24 4.74
C ALA A 31 8.80 -7.89 3.54
N ASN A 32 9.53 -8.99 3.75
CA ASN A 32 10.22 -9.69 2.67
C ASN A 32 9.25 -10.22 1.61
N ALA A 33 8.12 -10.81 2.01
CA ALA A 33 7.10 -11.32 1.10
C ALA A 33 6.56 -10.20 0.19
N GLN A 34 6.31 -9.01 0.74
CA GLN A 34 5.87 -7.84 -0.03
C GLN A 34 6.92 -7.41 -1.06
N PHE A 35 8.18 -7.26 -0.66
CA PHE A 35 9.26 -6.81 -1.54
C PHE A 35 9.56 -7.84 -2.65
N LEU A 36 9.61 -9.13 -2.31
CA LEU A 36 9.80 -10.21 -3.28
C LEU A 36 8.63 -10.31 -4.26
N GLY A 37 7.39 -10.10 -3.78
CA GLY A 37 6.21 -10.03 -4.64
C GLY A 37 6.31 -8.91 -5.68
N LEU A 38 6.78 -7.73 -5.28
CA LEU A 38 6.98 -6.59 -6.20
C LEU A 38 8.14 -6.84 -7.18
N ALA A 39 9.23 -7.45 -6.75
CA ALA A 39 10.29 -7.88 -7.66
C ALA A 39 9.77 -8.92 -8.68
N GLY A 40 8.91 -9.84 -8.25
CA GLY A 40 8.22 -10.77 -9.15
C GLY A 40 7.28 -10.06 -10.13
N LEU A 41 6.56 -9.03 -9.68
CA LEU A 41 5.71 -8.19 -10.53
C LEU A 41 6.53 -7.45 -11.59
N TRP A 42 7.71 -6.93 -11.25
CA TRP A 42 8.64 -6.32 -12.20
C TRP A 42 9.05 -7.29 -13.31
N LYS A 43 9.42 -8.53 -12.96
CA LYS A 43 9.76 -9.55 -13.97
C LYS A 43 8.61 -9.82 -14.93
N LYS A 44 7.38 -9.95 -14.42
CA LYS A 44 6.18 -10.11 -15.26
C LYS A 44 5.92 -8.90 -16.16
N LEU A 45 6.17 -7.70 -15.65
CA LEU A 45 6.06 -6.46 -16.41
C LEU A 45 7.05 -6.45 -17.59
N CYS A 46 8.32 -6.74 -17.34
CA CYS A 46 9.36 -6.80 -18.37
C CYS A 46 9.09 -7.90 -19.40
N ALA A 47 8.53 -9.03 -18.99
CA ALA A 47 8.13 -10.12 -19.86
C ALA A 47 6.84 -9.85 -20.67
N GLY A 48 6.22 -8.66 -20.53
CA GLY A 48 4.98 -8.32 -21.23
C GLY A 48 3.76 -9.12 -20.77
N GLN A 49 3.80 -9.69 -19.56
CA GLN A 49 2.73 -10.54 -19.00
C GLN A 49 1.68 -9.75 -18.22
N LEU A 50 1.74 -8.41 -18.21
CA LEU A 50 0.80 -7.54 -17.53
C LEU A 50 -0.08 -6.79 -18.54
N PRO A 51 -1.27 -6.32 -18.13
CA PRO A 51 -2.10 -5.45 -18.97
C PRO A 51 -1.33 -4.21 -19.45
N ALA A 52 -1.64 -3.71 -20.65
CA ALA A 52 -0.91 -2.59 -21.28
C ALA A 52 -0.83 -1.31 -20.41
N ARG A 53 -1.81 -1.09 -19.52
CA ARG A 53 -1.81 0.03 -18.56
C ARG A 53 -0.73 -0.08 -17.47
N CYS A 54 -0.17 -1.28 -17.26
CA CYS A 54 0.84 -1.57 -16.26
C CYS A 54 2.24 -1.57 -16.90
N ASN A 55 2.74 -0.38 -17.25
CA ASN A 55 4.05 -0.18 -17.87
C ASN A 55 5.13 0.21 -16.83
N LYS A 56 6.39 0.35 -17.27
CA LYS A 56 7.52 0.69 -16.38
C LYS A 56 7.27 2.00 -15.61
N ALA A 57 6.79 3.04 -16.29
CA ALA A 57 6.45 4.32 -15.65
C ALA A 57 5.40 4.14 -14.55
N TRP A 58 4.35 3.35 -14.79
CA TRP A 58 3.35 3.00 -13.79
C TRP A 58 3.96 2.28 -12.58
N TYR A 59 4.84 1.33 -12.80
CA TYR A 59 5.49 0.57 -11.72
C TYR A 59 6.31 1.50 -10.82
N PHE A 60 7.14 2.36 -11.41
CA PHE A 60 7.98 3.30 -10.67
C PHE A 60 7.17 4.37 -9.94
N ALA A 61 6.11 4.89 -10.58
CA ALA A 61 5.19 5.82 -9.91
C ALA A 61 4.46 5.17 -8.73
N THR A 62 4.01 3.92 -8.88
CA THR A 62 3.19 3.25 -7.86
C THR A 62 4.02 2.72 -6.70
N PHE A 63 5.16 2.07 -6.97
CA PHE A 63 5.90 1.28 -5.97
C PHE A 63 7.27 1.85 -5.61
N CYS A 64 7.80 2.78 -6.41
CA CYS A 64 9.11 3.37 -6.16
C CYS A 64 9.03 4.83 -5.69
N GLY A 65 7.85 5.46 -5.77
CA GLY A 65 7.68 6.87 -5.41
C GLY A 65 8.37 7.83 -6.38
N VAL A 66 8.57 7.38 -7.63
CA VAL A 66 9.29 8.11 -8.67
C VAL A 66 8.27 8.77 -9.61
N ASP A 67 8.32 10.09 -9.73
CA ASP A 67 7.48 10.82 -10.68
C ASP A 67 7.99 10.71 -12.12
N GLY A 68 7.22 11.25 -13.08
CA GLY A 68 7.58 11.19 -14.49
C GLY A 68 8.88 11.92 -14.83
N ALA A 69 9.18 13.04 -14.17
CA ALA A 69 10.39 13.80 -14.45
C ALA A 69 11.65 13.07 -13.96
N GLU A 70 11.58 12.44 -12.78
CA GLU A 70 12.65 11.58 -12.27
C GLU A 70 12.80 10.29 -13.08
N PHE A 71 11.69 9.70 -13.54
CA PHE A 71 11.70 8.51 -14.38
C PHE A 71 12.52 8.72 -15.65
N GLU A 72 12.27 9.82 -16.37
CA GLU A 72 13.01 10.20 -17.57
C GLU A 72 14.47 10.55 -17.24
N ARG A 73 14.71 11.39 -16.23
CA ARG A 73 16.06 11.84 -15.84
C ARG A 73 17.00 10.68 -15.50
N ARG A 74 16.47 9.61 -14.90
CA ARG A 74 17.23 8.42 -14.50
C ARG A 74 17.22 7.33 -15.56
N ALA A 75 16.63 7.58 -16.74
CA ALA A 75 16.49 6.62 -17.84
C ALA A 75 15.92 5.25 -17.38
N LEU A 76 14.93 5.27 -16.48
CA LEU A 76 14.41 4.03 -15.86
C LEU A 76 13.61 3.16 -16.86
N CYS A 77 13.26 3.71 -18.02
CA CYS A 77 12.69 2.97 -19.14
C CYS A 77 13.64 1.88 -19.68
N GLU A 78 14.95 2.07 -19.55
CA GLU A 78 15.98 1.16 -20.07
C GLU A 78 16.22 -0.06 -19.17
N LEU A 79 15.72 -0.05 -17.94
CA LEU A 79 15.91 -1.17 -17.01
C LEU A 79 15.19 -2.42 -17.48
N ASP A 80 15.85 -3.57 -17.42
CA ASP A 80 15.30 -4.87 -17.83
C ASP A 80 14.91 -5.76 -16.63
N GLU A 81 14.55 -7.01 -16.90
CA GLU A 81 14.18 -7.98 -15.85
C GLU A 81 15.32 -8.32 -14.88
N GLY A 82 16.58 -8.10 -15.27
CA GLY A 82 17.76 -8.36 -14.47
C GLY A 82 18.13 -7.23 -13.52
N ALA A 83 17.50 -6.05 -13.67
CA ALA A 83 17.73 -4.91 -12.79
C ALA A 83 17.34 -5.22 -11.33
N ASP A 84 18.19 -4.82 -10.38
CA ASP A 84 17.86 -4.87 -8.95
C ASP A 84 16.86 -3.75 -8.60
N VAL A 85 15.58 -4.05 -8.78
CA VAL A 85 14.50 -3.11 -8.47
C VAL A 85 14.25 -2.93 -6.98
N LEU A 86 14.81 -3.79 -6.10
CA LEU A 86 14.57 -3.70 -4.65
C LEU A 86 15.12 -2.40 -4.07
N GLY A 87 16.24 -1.91 -4.61
CA GLY A 87 16.84 -0.62 -4.24
C GLY A 87 15.96 0.60 -4.58
N TYR A 88 14.99 0.44 -5.47
CA TYR A 88 14.08 1.52 -5.89
C TYR A 88 12.77 1.52 -5.10
N LEU A 89 12.43 0.45 -4.38
CA LEU A 89 11.16 0.30 -3.68
C LEU A 89 11.04 1.26 -2.49
N ASN A 90 10.50 2.45 -2.76
CA ASN A 90 10.24 3.49 -1.77
C ASN A 90 8.83 4.09 -1.85
N GLY A 91 7.93 3.43 -2.58
CA GLY A 91 6.53 3.83 -2.69
C GLY A 91 5.69 3.40 -1.47
N PHE A 92 4.39 3.27 -1.72
CA PHE A 92 3.40 3.05 -0.68
C PHE A 92 2.63 1.73 -0.88
N VAL A 93 2.20 1.14 0.23
CA VAL A 93 1.28 0.01 0.26
C VAL A 93 0.00 0.39 1.00
N LYS A 94 -1.09 -0.29 0.65
CA LYS A 94 -2.39 -0.16 1.33
C LYS A 94 -2.64 -1.41 2.17
N PRO A 95 -2.65 -1.32 3.52
CA PRO A 95 -2.88 -2.46 4.40
C PRO A 95 -4.39 -2.78 4.52
N TYR A 96 -5.02 -3.20 3.42
CA TYR A 96 -6.49 -3.32 3.34
C TYR A 96 -7.09 -4.15 4.47
N ASP A 97 -6.56 -5.35 4.69
CA ASP A 97 -7.11 -6.30 5.66
C ASP A 97 -6.90 -5.85 7.10
N VAL A 98 -5.80 -5.14 7.38
CA VAL A 98 -5.54 -4.58 8.72
C VAL A 98 -6.57 -3.49 9.03
N ILE A 99 -6.82 -2.58 8.09
CA ILE A 99 -7.85 -1.55 8.27
C ILE A 99 -9.23 -2.19 8.39
N ALA A 100 -9.57 -3.16 7.53
CA ALA A 100 -10.84 -3.88 7.63
C ALA A 100 -11.01 -4.54 9.00
N ALA A 101 -9.98 -5.21 9.52
CA ALA A 101 -10.01 -5.80 10.85
C ALA A 101 -10.19 -4.75 11.95
N MET A 102 -9.47 -3.63 11.90
CA MET A 102 -9.60 -2.55 12.88
C MET A 102 -11.01 -1.94 12.91
N THR A 103 -11.76 -1.97 11.80
CA THR A 103 -13.13 -1.44 11.78
C THR A 103 -14.15 -2.31 12.52
N VAL A 104 -13.81 -3.55 12.87
CA VAL A 104 -14.69 -4.47 13.60
C VAL A 104 -14.23 -4.78 15.02
N LEU A 105 -13.02 -4.35 15.40
CA LEU A 105 -12.49 -4.55 16.75
C LEU A 105 -13.10 -3.52 17.72
N PRO A 106 -13.63 -3.93 18.88
CA PRO A 106 -14.29 -3.00 19.82
C PRO A 106 -13.42 -1.81 20.27
N THR A 107 -12.12 -2.03 20.37
CA THR A 107 -11.15 -1.02 20.85
C THR A 107 -10.77 0.02 19.80
N THR A 108 -10.88 -0.30 18.51
CA THR A 108 -10.42 0.56 17.42
C THR A 108 -11.53 0.96 16.45
N ALA A 109 -12.68 0.28 16.46
CA ALA A 109 -13.82 0.60 15.60
C ALA A 109 -14.30 2.05 15.76
N GLY A 110 -14.26 2.58 16.99
CA GLY A 110 -14.63 3.98 17.29
C GLY A 110 -13.69 5.03 16.71
N TRP A 111 -12.52 4.63 16.19
CA TRP A 111 -11.58 5.54 15.51
C TRP A 111 -11.99 5.83 14.06
N PHE A 112 -12.89 5.02 13.50
CA PHE A 112 -13.36 5.14 12.12
C PHE A 112 -14.73 5.80 12.09
N SER A 113 -14.89 6.81 11.23
CA SER A 113 -16.17 7.52 11.07
C SER A 113 -16.79 7.13 9.72
N PRO A 114 -17.88 6.35 9.68
CA PRO A 114 -18.48 5.96 8.41
C PRO A 114 -18.98 7.19 7.65
N ALA A 115 -18.76 7.18 6.34
CA ALA A 115 -19.25 8.24 5.45
C ALA A 115 -20.77 8.13 5.24
N ALA A 116 -21.30 6.91 5.32
CA ALA A 116 -22.72 6.61 5.18
C ALA A 116 -23.05 5.29 5.88
N GLU A 117 -24.34 5.11 6.16
CA GLU A 117 -24.93 3.85 6.57
C GLU A 117 -26.09 3.53 5.63
N VAL A 118 -26.16 2.28 5.14
CA VAL A 118 -27.19 1.83 4.20
C VAL A 118 -27.80 0.55 4.73
N MET A 119 -29.13 0.45 4.69
CA MET A 119 -29.85 -0.76 5.05
C MET A 119 -29.91 -1.71 3.85
N VAL A 120 -29.46 -2.95 4.03
CA VAL A 120 -29.59 -4.03 3.03
C VAL A 120 -30.21 -5.22 3.75
N ASN A 121 -31.39 -5.66 3.32
CA ASN A 121 -32.11 -6.80 3.90
C ASN A 121 -32.25 -6.73 5.44
N GLY A 122 -32.57 -5.55 5.97
CA GLY A 122 -32.73 -5.33 7.42
C GLY A 122 -31.41 -5.26 8.20
N THR A 123 -30.25 -5.35 7.54
CA THR A 123 -28.93 -5.18 8.17
C THR A 123 -28.35 -3.80 7.84
N ALA A 124 -27.82 -3.11 8.84
CA ALA A 124 -27.12 -1.85 8.65
C ALA A 124 -25.69 -2.08 8.13
N HIS A 125 -25.37 -1.52 6.97
CA HIS A 125 -24.03 -1.56 6.37
C HIS A 125 -23.38 -0.19 6.47
N ARG A 126 -22.32 -0.10 7.27
CA ARG A 126 -21.49 1.11 7.40
C ARG A 126 -20.45 1.17 6.28
N LEU A 127 -20.36 2.31 5.61
CA LEU A 127 -19.52 2.52 4.44
C LEU A 127 -18.37 3.49 4.76
N LEU A 128 -17.14 3.00 4.64
CA LEU A 128 -15.92 3.81 4.72
C LEU A 128 -15.42 4.02 3.30
N LEU A 129 -15.54 5.25 2.78
CA LEU A 129 -15.35 5.52 1.35
C LEU A 129 -14.04 6.23 0.99
N ARG A 130 -13.48 7.03 1.90
CA ARG A 130 -12.27 7.84 1.68
C ARG A 130 -11.38 7.84 2.92
N ALA A 131 -10.08 8.06 2.74
CA ALA A 131 -9.09 7.95 3.83
C ALA A 131 -9.37 8.97 4.94
N GLU A 132 -9.88 10.15 4.60
CA GLU A 132 -10.36 11.18 5.54
C GLU A 132 -11.48 10.70 6.47
N HIS A 133 -12.21 9.65 6.09
CA HIS A 133 -13.25 9.01 6.88
C HIS A 133 -12.70 7.87 7.77
N THR A 134 -11.40 7.55 7.68
CA THR A 134 -10.81 6.41 8.40
C THR A 134 -9.89 6.78 9.55
N ILE A 135 -9.03 7.79 9.42
CA ILE A 135 -8.10 8.22 10.48
C ILE A 135 -7.85 9.72 10.37
N ASN A 136 -8.04 10.49 11.44
CA ASN A 136 -7.49 11.84 11.54
C ASN A 136 -5.99 11.73 11.90
N VAL A 137 -5.12 11.54 10.91
CA VAL A 137 -3.67 11.27 11.09
C VAL A 137 -2.92 12.44 11.75
N ARG A 138 -3.55 13.61 11.96
CA ARG A 138 -2.94 14.72 12.72
C ARG A 138 -2.63 14.37 14.18
N SER A 139 -3.21 13.30 14.73
CA SER A 139 -2.93 12.85 16.10
C SER A 139 -1.80 11.82 16.24
N VAL A 140 -1.27 11.27 15.13
CA VAL A 140 -0.26 10.18 15.18
C VAL A 140 1.18 10.72 15.17
N HIS A 141 1.38 12.01 14.88
CA HIS A 141 2.71 12.65 14.90
C HIS A 141 3.24 13.02 16.30
N ASN A 142 2.48 12.76 17.36
CA ASN A 142 2.85 13.08 18.74
C ASN A 142 3.00 11.83 19.65
N LEU A 143 3.27 10.65 19.08
CA LEU A 143 3.58 9.42 19.82
C LEU A 143 5.01 8.95 19.54
#